data_AF-S9QQG2-F1
#
_entry.id   AF-S9QQG2-F1
#
_cell.length_a   1.000
_cell.length_b   1.000
_cell.length_c   1.000
_cell.angle_alpha   90.00
_cell.angle_beta   90.00
_cell.angle_gamma   90.00
#
_symmetry.space_group_name_H-M   'P 1'
#
loop_
_entity.id
_entity.type
_entity.pdbx_description
1 polymer ?
#
loop_
_entity_poly.entity_id
_entity_poly.type
_entity_poly.pdbx_seq_one_letter_code
_entity_poly.pdbx_strand_id
1 'polypeptide(L)'
;MSLLDLDARWRRFNDPDRACPCCGRRFSGIFDLGFEAPDAWPHGPREDDELRVGEDRLTPELCRLDAQYFLRGVLHVPVRGADDALAFGPWAEVPRELLHAYLDSFEGAGFAGGEGLLANALPGFEESEGTPVTLAATDSQERPALAAQDGPLAEAQAGGISFDALLDLYAAAGHDIRPHLAQD
;
A
#
# COMPACT_ATOMS: atom_id res chain seq x y z
N MET A 1 19.94 16.92 0.93
CA MET A 1 19.94 16.95 -0.54
C MET A 1 20.06 15.50 -0.98
N SER A 2 18.95 14.96 -1.47
CA SER A 2 18.79 13.61 -1.95
C SER A 2 19.54 13.45 -3.29
N LEU A 3 20.02 12.26 -3.62
CA LEU A 3 20.66 12.00 -4.92
C LEU A 3 19.68 12.27 -6.08
N LEU A 4 18.39 12.05 -5.85
CA LEU A 4 17.33 12.30 -6.82
C LEU A 4 17.05 13.80 -7.04
N ASP A 5 17.53 14.71 -6.19
CA ASP A 5 17.42 16.16 -6.42
C ASP A 5 18.16 16.60 -7.70
N LEU A 6 19.03 15.77 -8.25
CA LEU A 6 19.72 15.98 -9.51
C LEU A 6 18.85 15.61 -10.74
N ASP A 7 17.83 14.76 -10.58
CA ASP A 7 16.90 14.38 -11.64
C ASP A 7 15.80 15.46 -11.78
N ALA A 8 15.71 16.07 -12.98
CA ALA A 8 14.72 17.11 -13.25
C ALA A 8 13.28 16.61 -13.10
N ARG A 9 13.00 15.34 -13.43
CA ARG A 9 11.67 14.73 -13.28
C ARG A 9 11.30 14.61 -11.81
N TRP A 10 12.26 14.22 -10.96
CA TRP A 10 12.06 14.12 -9.51
C TRP A 10 11.75 15.49 -8.90
N ARG A 11 12.52 16.53 -9.26
CA ARG A 11 12.23 17.89 -8.82
C ARG A 11 10.84 18.37 -9.23
N ARG A 12 10.44 18.13 -10.49
CA ARG A 12 9.10 18.48 -10.98
C ARG A 12 7.97 17.70 -10.30
N PHE A 13 8.24 16.45 -9.93
CA PHE A 13 7.27 15.60 -9.24
C PHE A 13 7.04 16.08 -7.79
N ASN A 14 8.07 16.63 -7.16
CA ASN A 14 8.04 17.14 -5.78
C ASN A 14 7.80 18.67 -5.68
N ASP A 15 7.46 19.35 -6.78
CA ASP A 15 7.16 20.79 -6.80
C ASP A 15 5.63 21.01 -6.75
N PRO A 16 5.05 21.35 -5.58
CA PRO A 16 3.60 21.52 -5.42
C PRO A 16 3.04 22.74 -6.16
N ASP A 17 3.90 23.68 -6.54
CA ASP A 17 3.51 24.90 -7.26
C ASP A 17 3.53 24.70 -8.77
N ARG A 18 4.24 23.69 -9.27
CA ARG A 18 4.31 23.36 -10.70
C ARG A 18 3.04 22.69 -11.20
N ALA A 19 2.38 23.35 -12.14
CA ALA A 19 1.32 22.75 -12.96
C ALA A 19 1.92 22.11 -14.22
N CYS A 20 1.48 20.90 -14.60
CA CYS A 20 1.90 20.27 -15.86
C CYS A 20 1.57 21.21 -17.03
N PRO A 21 2.52 21.55 -17.91
CA PRO A 21 2.23 22.31 -19.13
C PRO A 21 1.20 21.62 -20.04
N CYS A 22 1.15 20.29 -19.96
CA CYS A 22 0.29 19.44 -20.78
C CYS A 22 -1.21 19.51 -20.42
N CYS A 23 -1.54 19.61 -19.13
CA CYS A 23 -2.90 19.41 -18.63
C CYS A 23 -3.24 20.19 -17.35
N GLY A 24 -2.29 20.94 -16.78
CA GLY A 24 -2.46 21.72 -15.55
C GLY A 24 -2.40 20.91 -14.25
N ARG A 25 -2.26 19.57 -14.30
CA ARG A 25 -2.19 18.72 -13.11
C ARG A 25 -0.97 19.05 -12.26
N ARG A 26 -1.12 19.03 -10.93
CA ARG A 26 -0.05 19.26 -9.95
C ARG A 26 0.28 17.97 -9.21
N PHE A 27 1.52 17.87 -8.75
CA PHE A 27 2.02 16.77 -7.94
C PHE A 27 2.81 17.34 -6.78
N SER A 28 2.82 16.63 -5.65
CA SER A 28 3.52 17.06 -4.44
C SER A 28 4.37 15.93 -3.87
N GLY A 29 5.00 15.15 -4.76
CA GLY A 29 5.80 13.98 -4.43
C GLY A 29 5.04 12.66 -4.53
N ILE A 30 5.62 11.64 -3.88
CA ILE A 30 5.10 10.28 -3.83
C ILE A 30 3.67 10.28 -3.26
N PHE A 31 2.80 9.44 -3.83
CA PHE A 31 1.44 9.21 -3.34
C PHE A 31 1.17 7.72 -3.18
N ASP A 32 0.30 7.40 -2.24
CA ASP A 32 0.06 6.01 -1.82
C ASP A 32 -0.85 5.27 -2.82
N LEU A 33 -0.66 3.96 -2.90
CA LEU A 33 -1.50 3.04 -3.68
C LEU A 33 -2.34 2.18 -2.74
N GLY A 34 -3.60 2.57 -2.57
CA GLY A 34 -4.55 1.88 -1.70
C GLY A 34 -5.45 0.88 -2.43
N PHE A 35 -5.84 -0.17 -1.72
CA PHE A 35 -6.83 -1.16 -2.18
C PHE A 35 -8.11 -1.07 -1.33
N GLU A 36 -9.27 -0.98 -1.98
CA GLU A 36 -10.56 -0.83 -1.28
C GLU A 36 -11.01 -2.12 -0.56
N ALA A 37 -10.59 -3.28 -1.05
CA ALA A 37 -10.93 -4.60 -0.51
C ALA A 37 -9.83 -5.63 -0.87
N PRO A 38 -9.80 -6.80 -0.22
CA PRO A 38 -9.06 -7.96 -0.71
C PRO A 38 -9.55 -8.36 -2.11
N ASP A 39 -8.68 -8.94 -2.95
CA ASP A 39 -9.04 -9.33 -4.32
C ASP A 39 -10.13 -10.41 -4.35
N ALA A 40 -10.21 -11.24 -3.29
CA ALA A 40 -11.24 -12.24 -3.11
C ALA A 40 -12.65 -11.66 -2.83
N TRP A 41 -12.80 -10.38 -2.50
CA TRP A 41 -14.08 -9.78 -2.11
C TRP A 41 -15.06 -9.64 -3.29
N PRO A 42 -16.21 -10.33 -3.29
CA PRO A 42 -17.07 -10.41 -4.48
C PRO A 42 -18.20 -9.38 -4.50
N HIS A 43 -18.44 -8.66 -3.39
CA HIS A 43 -19.68 -7.92 -3.17
C HIS A 43 -19.66 -6.47 -3.68
N GLY A 44 -18.60 -6.08 -4.39
CA GLY A 44 -18.42 -4.72 -4.90
C GLY A 44 -17.84 -3.76 -3.87
N PRO A 45 -17.69 -2.47 -4.24
CA PRO A 45 -17.09 -1.47 -3.38
C PRO A 45 -17.99 -1.13 -2.19
N ARG A 46 -17.36 -0.74 -1.09
CA ARG A 46 -18.05 -0.16 0.06
C ARG A 46 -18.52 1.27 -0.27
N GLU A 47 -19.77 1.60 0.05
CA GLU A 47 -20.34 2.94 -0.21
C GLU A 47 -20.09 3.93 0.94
N ASP A 48 -20.20 3.48 2.20
CA ASP A 48 -20.02 4.28 3.44
C ASP A 48 -18.92 3.66 4.32
N ASP A 49 -19.01 3.69 5.66
CA ASP A 49 -18.01 3.11 6.57
C ASP A 49 -18.05 1.58 6.67
N GLU A 50 -19.07 0.92 6.10
CA GLU A 50 -19.20 -0.53 6.10
C GLU A 50 -20.02 -1.02 4.90
N LEU A 51 -19.64 -2.17 4.34
CA LEU A 51 -20.51 -2.98 3.48
C LEU A 51 -20.73 -4.33 4.15
N ARG A 52 -22.01 -4.74 4.30
CA ARG A 52 -22.39 -6.01 4.89
C ARG A 52 -23.31 -6.79 3.96
N VAL A 53 -22.93 -8.04 3.66
CA VAL A 53 -23.74 -8.98 2.86
C VAL A 53 -23.87 -10.29 3.65
N GLY A 54 -24.99 -10.43 4.37
CA GLY A 54 -25.18 -11.53 5.31
C GLY A 54 -24.16 -11.49 6.46
N GLU A 55 -23.27 -12.47 6.51
CA GLU A 55 -22.18 -12.57 7.48
C GLU A 55 -20.87 -11.92 7.01
N ASP A 56 -20.77 -11.65 5.70
CA ASP A 56 -19.62 -10.99 5.12
C ASP A 56 -19.65 -9.51 5.44
N ARG A 57 -18.48 -8.96 5.76
CA ARG A 57 -18.33 -7.59 6.24
C ARG A 57 -17.04 -7.00 5.73
N LEU A 58 -17.10 -5.79 5.19
CA LEU A 58 -15.96 -4.99 4.78
C LEU A 58 -16.04 -3.61 5.45
N THR A 59 -14.98 -3.22 6.15
CA THR A 59 -14.78 -1.89 6.76
C THR A 59 -13.45 -1.30 6.25
N PRO A 60 -13.07 -0.07 6.62
CA PRO A 60 -11.77 0.49 6.24
C PRO A 60 -10.54 -0.33 6.70
N GLU A 61 -10.68 -1.09 7.79
CA GLU A 61 -9.56 -1.78 8.45
C GLU A 61 -9.69 -3.31 8.40
N LEU A 62 -10.90 -3.84 8.19
CA LEU A 62 -11.22 -5.26 8.40
C LEU A 62 -12.10 -5.79 7.28
N CYS A 63 -11.85 -7.04 6.89
CA CYS A 63 -12.75 -7.79 6.03
C CYS A 63 -12.97 -9.18 6.60
N ARG A 64 -14.23 -9.64 6.59
CA ARG A 64 -14.63 -11.01 6.85
C ARG A 64 -15.36 -11.52 5.62
N LEU A 65 -14.88 -12.63 5.07
CA LEU A 65 -15.48 -13.33 3.94
C LEU A 65 -15.61 -14.81 4.32
N ASP A 66 -16.83 -15.26 4.55
CA ASP A 66 -17.13 -16.57 5.14
C ASP A 66 -16.37 -16.82 6.47
N ALA A 67 -15.36 -17.70 6.42
CA ALA A 67 -14.50 -18.09 7.53
C ALA A 67 -13.07 -17.49 7.42
N GLN A 68 -12.83 -16.67 6.41
CA GLN A 68 -11.57 -15.96 6.19
C GLN A 68 -11.64 -14.56 6.79
N TYR A 69 -10.51 -14.08 7.29
CA TYR A 69 -10.38 -12.79 7.93
C TYR A 69 -9.20 -12.05 7.33
N PHE A 70 -9.39 -10.76 7.06
CA PHE A 70 -8.37 -9.95 6.43
C PHE A 70 -8.17 -8.65 7.22
N LEU A 71 -6.92 -8.26 7.34
CA LEU A 71 -6.49 -6.99 7.91
C LEU A 71 -5.90 -6.12 6.81
N ARG A 72 -6.31 -4.85 6.79
CA ARG A 72 -5.62 -3.85 5.99
C ARG A 72 -4.37 -3.41 6.73
N GLY A 73 -3.28 -3.22 6.00
CA GLY A 73 -2.07 -2.65 6.57
C GLY A 73 -1.31 -1.79 5.57
N VAL A 74 -0.09 -1.41 5.95
CA VAL A 74 0.76 -0.53 5.14
C VAL A 74 2.07 -1.22 4.81
N LEU A 75 2.35 -1.38 3.52
CA LEU A 75 3.59 -1.96 3.02
C LEU A 75 4.41 -0.85 2.38
N HIS A 76 5.58 -0.55 2.97
CA HIS A 76 6.49 0.48 2.47
C HIS A 76 7.55 -0.11 1.55
N VAL A 77 7.76 0.54 0.40
CA VAL A 77 8.84 0.25 -0.55
C VAL A 77 9.72 1.50 -0.70
N PRO A 78 10.93 1.51 -0.10
CA PRO A 78 11.82 2.68 -0.14
C PRO A 78 12.21 3.10 -1.55
N VAL A 79 12.38 4.40 -1.80
CA VAL A 79 12.89 4.90 -3.08
C VAL A 79 14.36 5.26 -2.96
N ARG A 80 15.21 4.55 -3.71
CA ARG A 80 16.66 4.71 -3.67
C ARG A 80 17.06 6.14 -4.02
N GLY A 81 17.87 6.73 -3.16
CA GLY A 81 18.41 8.06 -3.37
C GLY A 81 17.49 9.17 -2.91
N ALA A 82 16.31 8.89 -2.36
CA ALA A 82 15.47 9.82 -1.59
C ALA A 82 15.22 9.26 -0.18
N ASP A 83 14.69 10.10 0.72
CA ASP A 83 14.28 9.67 2.06
C ASP A 83 12.83 9.17 2.09
N ASP A 84 12.16 9.20 0.93
CA ASP A 84 10.77 8.84 0.73
C ASP A 84 10.58 7.36 0.37
N ALA A 85 9.40 6.82 0.67
CA ALA A 85 8.98 5.46 0.32
C ALA A 85 7.59 5.49 -0.32
N LEU A 86 7.34 4.61 -1.28
CA LEU A 86 5.99 4.31 -1.74
C LEU A 86 5.28 3.49 -0.66
N ALA A 87 4.08 3.91 -0.26
CA ALA A 87 3.21 3.09 0.57
C ALA A 87 2.14 2.41 -0.28
N PHE A 88 2.06 1.09 -0.17
CA PHE A 88 0.87 0.33 -0.55
C PHE A 88 -0.02 0.17 0.68
N GLY A 89 -1.34 0.25 0.49
CA GLY A 89 -2.33 -0.07 1.51
C GLY A 89 -3.10 -1.36 1.22
N PRO A 90 -2.43 -2.54 1.15
CA PRO A 90 -3.06 -3.79 0.78
C PRO A 90 -3.73 -4.50 1.96
N TRP A 91 -4.38 -5.60 1.65
CA TRP A 91 -4.99 -6.52 2.59
C TRP A 91 -4.11 -7.76 2.78
N ALA A 92 -4.16 -8.34 3.98
CA ALA A 92 -3.57 -9.64 4.26
C ALA A 92 -4.61 -10.56 4.91
N GLU A 93 -4.74 -11.79 4.41
CA GLU A 93 -5.47 -12.85 5.09
C GLU A 93 -4.72 -13.26 6.36
N VAL A 94 -5.42 -13.31 7.48
CA VAL A 94 -4.85 -13.57 8.79
C VAL A 94 -5.67 -14.59 9.58
N PRO A 95 -5.05 -15.31 10.54
CA PRO A 95 -5.78 -16.11 11.50
C PRO A 95 -6.80 -15.27 12.29
N ARG A 96 -7.92 -15.89 12.65
CA ARG A 96 -8.99 -15.26 13.44
C ARG A 96 -8.47 -14.63 14.73
N GLU A 97 -7.54 -15.32 15.39
CA GLU A 97 -6.95 -14.89 16.65
C GLU A 97 -6.16 -13.60 16.48
N LEU A 98 -5.49 -13.42 15.33
CA LEU A 98 -4.73 -12.21 15.03
C LEU A 98 -5.65 -11.02 14.73
N LEU A 99 -6.75 -11.25 14.00
CA LEU A 99 -7.79 -10.25 13.79
C LEU A 99 -8.38 -9.76 15.11
N HIS A 100 -8.70 -10.68 16.02
CA HIS A 100 -9.21 -10.33 17.35
C HIS A 100 -8.18 -9.56 18.17
N ALA A 101 -6.92 -10.00 18.19
CA ALA A 101 -5.86 -9.27 18.88
C ALA A 101 -5.69 -7.84 18.33
N TYR A 102 -5.87 -7.65 17.02
CA TYR A 102 -5.88 -6.32 16.41
C TYR A 102 -7.09 -5.48 16.86
N LEU A 103 -8.29 -6.07 16.90
CA LEU A 103 -9.49 -5.40 17.40
C LEU A 103 -9.36 -4.97 18.87
N ASP A 104 -8.87 -5.87 19.72
CA ASP A 104 -8.64 -5.59 21.13
C ASP A 104 -7.65 -4.43 21.34
N SER A 105 -6.77 -4.17 20.35
CA SER A 105 -5.79 -3.09 20.43
C SER A 105 -6.42 -1.70 20.40
N PHE A 106 -7.57 -1.53 19.73
CA PHE A 106 -8.34 -0.29 19.76
C PHE A 106 -8.96 -0.03 21.14
N GLU A 107 -9.13 -1.06 21.96
CA GLU A 107 -9.61 -0.95 23.34
C GLU A 107 -8.46 -0.77 24.35
N GLY A 108 -7.22 -0.63 23.87
CA GLY A 108 -6.03 -0.38 24.67
C GLY A 108 -5.18 -1.61 24.96
N ALA A 109 -5.50 -2.78 24.39
CA ALA A 109 -4.57 -3.91 24.38
C ALA A 109 -3.37 -3.61 23.47
N GLY A 110 -2.24 -4.29 23.69
CA GLY A 110 -1.12 -4.23 22.77
C GLY A 110 -1.35 -5.14 21.57
N PHE A 111 -1.04 -4.69 20.35
CA PHE A 111 -0.94 -5.57 19.18
C PHE A 111 0.50 -6.05 19.02
N ALA A 112 0.74 -7.35 19.17
CA ALA A 112 2.09 -7.91 19.06
C ALA A 112 2.54 -8.13 17.60
N GLY A 113 1.60 -8.06 16.65
CA GLY A 113 1.83 -8.52 15.29
C GLY A 113 1.65 -10.03 15.12
N GLY A 114 1.83 -10.50 13.89
CA GLY A 114 1.67 -11.90 13.53
C GLY A 114 1.98 -12.13 12.05
N GLU A 115 1.55 -13.27 11.52
CA GLU A 115 1.78 -13.65 10.13
C GLU A 115 0.47 -13.69 9.36
N GLY A 116 0.57 -13.50 8.05
CA GLY A 116 -0.54 -13.58 7.12
C GLY A 116 -0.08 -13.83 5.70
N LEU A 117 -1.04 -13.84 4.78
CA LEU A 117 -0.80 -13.95 3.34
C LEU A 117 -1.34 -12.70 2.66
N LEU A 118 -0.56 -12.08 1.79
CA LEU A 118 -1.01 -10.91 1.05
C LEU A 118 -2.23 -11.28 0.20
N ALA A 119 -3.30 -10.48 0.27
CA ALA A 119 -4.59 -10.75 -0.36
C ALA A 119 -4.90 -9.78 -1.53
N ASN A 120 -3.87 -9.10 -2.04
CA ASN A 120 -3.93 -8.32 -3.27
C ASN A 120 -2.71 -8.61 -4.15
N ALA A 121 -2.92 -8.66 -5.46
CA ALA A 121 -1.85 -8.54 -6.45
C ALA A 121 -1.41 -7.06 -6.54
N LEU A 122 -0.17 -6.76 -6.15
CA LEU A 122 0.34 -5.40 -6.17
C LEU A 122 0.80 -5.02 -7.58
N PRO A 123 0.51 -3.80 -8.05
CA PRO A 123 1.04 -3.29 -9.33
C PRO A 123 2.56 -3.47 -9.42
N GLY A 124 3.04 -4.12 -10.49
CA GLY A 124 4.47 -4.41 -10.70
C GLY A 124 5.02 -5.58 -9.87
N PHE A 125 4.17 -6.24 -9.07
CA PHE A 125 4.44 -7.48 -8.37
C PHE A 125 3.23 -8.40 -8.55
N GLU A 126 2.86 -8.74 -9.78
CA GLU A 126 1.60 -9.42 -10.09
C GLU A 126 1.47 -10.80 -9.43
N GLU A 127 2.58 -11.42 -9.05
CA GLU A 127 2.63 -12.70 -8.32
C GLU A 127 2.61 -12.50 -6.78
N SER A 128 2.34 -11.30 -6.28
CA SER A 128 2.40 -11.00 -4.84
C SER A 128 1.22 -11.55 -4.04
N GLU A 129 0.07 -11.79 -4.67
CA GLU A 129 -1.07 -12.41 -3.98
C GLU A 129 -0.69 -13.81 -3.45
N GLY A 130 -1.00 -14.08 -2.19
CA GLY A 130 -0.58 -15.29 -1.48
C GLY A 130 0.86 -15.25 -0.95
N THR A 131 1.61 -14.16 -1.13
CA THR A 131 2.96 -14.01 -0.56
C THR A 131 2.89 -13.95 0.97
N PRO A 132 3.69 -14.73 1.71
CA PRO A 132 3.78 -14.64 3.16
C PRO A 132 4.25 -13.26 3.61
N VAL A 133 3.54 -12.67 4.58
CA VAL A 133 3.88 -11.39 5.19
C VAL A 133 3.91 -11.49 6.70
N THR A 134 4.72 -10.66 7.33
CA THR A 134 4.59 -10.35 8.76
C THR A 134 3.84 -9.03 8.91
N LEU A 135 2.95 -8.99 9.91
CA LEU A 135 2.26 -7.79 10.35
C LEU A 135 2.90 -7.37 11.68
N ALA A 136 3.39 -6.14 11.76
CA ALA A 136 3.96 -5.57 12.97
C ALA A 136 3.16 -4.35 13.41
N ALA A 137 3.03 -4.16 14.72
CA ALA A 137 2.54 -2.88 15.25
C ALA A 137 3.53 -1.77 14.91
N THR A 138 3.02 -0.60 14.53
CA THR A 138 3.80 0.63 14.41
C THR A 138 3.60 1.45 15.68
N ASP A 139 2.41 2.05 15.82
CA ASP A 139 1.90 2.78 16.98
C ASP A 139 0.43 2.39 17.24
N SER A 140 -0.11 2.66 18.43
CA SER A 140 -1.43 2.15 18.87
C SER A 140 -2.65 2.68 18.08
N GLN A 141 -2.46 3.62 17.16
CA GLN A 141 -3.53 4.19 16.32
C GLN A 141 -3.28 4.04 14.82
N GLU A 142 -2.18 3.39 14.45
CA GLU A 142 -1.80 3.23 13.06
C GLU A 142 -2.09 1.81 12.56
N ARG A 143 -2.27 1.70 11.25
CA ARG A 143 -2.38 0.41 10.58
C ARG A 143 -1.11 -0.41 10.78
N PRO A 144 -1.21 -1.75 10.87
CA PRO A 144 -0.04 -2.59 11.00
C PRO A 144 0.87 -2.44 9.77
N ALA A 145 2.18 -2.43 10.01
CA ALA A 145 3.17 -2.47 8.94
C ALA A 145 3.27 -3.90 8.39
N LEU A 146 3.29 -4.04 7.07
CA LEU A 146 3.46 -5.31 6.38
C LEU A 146 4.88 -5.42 5.82
N ALA A 147 5.48 -6.58 6.04
CA ALA A 147 6.75 -6.96 5.43
C ALA A 147 6.63 -8.33 4.76
N ALA A 148 6.85 -8.38 3.44
CA ALA A 148 6.99 -9.62 2.69
C ALA A 148 8.18 -10.42 3.20
N GLN A 149 7.99 -11.73 3.36
CA GLN A 149 9.03 -12.60 3.91
C GLN A 149 10.06 -13.01 2.85
N ASP A 150 9.65 -13.10 1.58
CA ASP A 150 10.52 -13.50 0.47
C ASP A 150 10.08 -12.90 -0.89
N GLY A 151 10.83 -13.25 -1.93
CA GLY A 151 10.56 -12.88 -3.31
C GLY A 151 10.86 -11.42 -3.67
N PRO A 152 10.48 -11.00 -4.89
CA PRO A 152 10.79 -9.68 -5.42
C PRO A 152 10.26 -8.52 -4.56
N LEU A 153 9.14 -8.71 -3.89
CA LEU A 153 8.56 -7.71 -3.01
C LEU A 153 9.42 -7.50 -1.75
N ALA A 154 9.88 -8.59 -1.11
CA ALA A 154 10.81 -8.48 0.03
C ALA A 154 12.15 -7.85 -0.39
N GLU A 155 12.68 -8.19 -1.56
CA GLU A 155 13.88 -7.57 -2.13
C GLU A 155 13.68 -6.06 -2.36
N ALA A 156 12.51 -5.65 -2.84
CA ALA A 156 12.16 -4.25 -3.04
C ALA A 156 12.01 -3.49 -1.70
N GLN A 157 11.43 -4.10 -0.66
CA GLN A 157 11.35 -3.49 0.67
C GLN A 157 12.73 -3.31 1.31
N ALA A 158 13.60 -4.31 1.18
CA ALA A 158 14.94 -4.29 1.79
C ALA A 158 15.93 -3.39 1.03
N GLY A 159 15.91 -3.45 -0.30
CA GLY A 159 16.87 -2.74 -1.15
C GLY A 159 16.36 -1.41 -1.71
N GLY A 160 15.07 -1.12 -1.58
CA GLY A 160 14.39 -0.03 -2.27
C GLY A 160 14.31 -0.22 -3.79
N ILE A 161 13.57 0.66 -4.45
CA ILE A 161 13.38 0.72 -5.90
C ILE A 161 13.99 1.99 -6.49
N SER A 162 14.29 2.00 -7.78
CA SER A 162 14.69 3.24 -8.47
C SER A 162 13.49 4.15 -8.70
N PHE A 163 13.74 5.42 -9.03
CA PHE A 163 12.66 6.33 -9.44
C PHE A 163 11.96 5.86 -10.72
N ASP A 164 12.69 5.28 -11.68
CA ASP A 164 12.06 4.72 -12.89
C ASP A 164 11.14 3.55 -12.56
N ALA A 165 11.54 2.67 -11.63
CA ALA A 165 10.69 1.60 -11.14
C ALA A 165 9.45 2.13 -10.41
N LEU A 166 9.57 3.18 -9.57
CA LEU A 166 8.40 3.84 -8.97
C LEU A 166 7.40 4.30 -10.03
N LEU A 167 7.89 4.91 -11.11
CA LEU A 167 7.04 5.34 -12.23
C LEU A 167 6.39 4.15 -12.94
N ASP A 168 7.04 2.98 -13.01
CA ASP A 168 6.47 1.74 -13.54
C ASP A 168 5.34 1.23 -12.65
N LEU A 169 5.52 1.23 -11.33
CA LEU A 169 4.48 0.84 -10.37
C LEU A 169 3.24 1.76 -10.50
N TYR A 170 3.43 3.07 -10.61
CA TYR A 170 2.31 3.99 -10.84
C TYR A 170 1.61 3.74 -12.18
N ALA A 171 2.35 3.49 -13.25
CA ALA A 171 1.75 3.17 -14.55
C ALA A 171 0.95 1.86 -14.49
N ALA A 172 1.48 0.82 -13.83
CA ALA A 172 0.80 -0.45 -13.60
C ALA A 172 -0.48 -0.27 -12.75
N ALA A 173 -0.50 0.69 -11.83
CA ALA A 173 -1.67 1.08 -11.06
C ALA A 173 -2.68 1.96 -11.84
N GLY A 174 -2.44 2.24 -13.13
CA GLY A 174 -3.30 3.10 -13.95
C GLY A 174 -3.04 4.61 -13.77
N HIS A 175 -1.92 4.98 -13.17
CA HIS A 175 -1.50 6.35 -12.91
C HIS A 175 -0.19 6.69 -13.65
N ASP A 176 -0.14 6.53 -14.97
CA ASP A 176 1.08 6.90 -15.72
C ASP A 176 1.32 8.41 -15.66
N ILE A 177 2.27 8.82 -14.82
CA ILE A 177 2.63 10.22 -14.61
C ILE A 177 3.84 10.67 -15.43
N ARG A 178 4.54 9.78 -16.13
CA ARG A 178 5.74 10.12 -16.91
C ARG A 178 5.51 11.25 -17.92
N PRO A 179 4.39 11.28 -18.67
CA PRO A 179 4.14 12.35 -19.62
C PRO A 179 4.08 13.73 -18.96
N HIS A 180 3.70 13.80 -17.67
CA HIS A 180 3.56 15.05 -16.93
C HIS A 180 4.87 15.62 -16.38
N LEU A 181 5.93 14.80 -16.40
CA LEU A 181 7.25 15.12 -15.86
C LEU A 181 8.30 15.41 -16.95
N ALA A 182 7.97 15.19 -18.23
CA ALA A 182 8.91 15.19 -19.34
C ALA A 182 9.37 16.58 -19.83
N GLN A 183 8.56 17.62 -19.63
CA GLN A 183 8.79 18.97 -20.18
C GLN A 183 8.80 20.03 -19.08
N ASP A 184 9.42 21.18 -19.37
CA ASP A 184 9.33 22.38 -18.53
C ASP A 184 8.03 23.15 -18.78
#